data_AF-A0A960NPQ2-F1
#
_entry.id   AF-A0A960NPQ2-F1
#
_cell.length_a   1.000
_cell.length_b   1.000
_cell.length_c   1.000
_cell.angle_alpha   90.00
_cell.angle_beta   90.00
_cell.angle_gamma   90.00
#
_symmetry.space_group_name_H-M   'P 1'
#
loop_
_entity.id
_entity.type
_entity.pdbx_description
1 polymer ?
#
loop_
_entity_poly.entity_id
_entity_poly.type
_entity_poly.pdbx_seq_one_letter_code
_entity_poly.pdbx_strand_id
1 'polypeptide(L)'
;MTLPTDILAKAANQARGLAIDAVHKCASGHLGLPLGSAEVGAALFGSALVHCPDQPRWRNRDRFVLSAGHGSMFLYSWLHLSGYEISLDDLKAFRQLHSITPGHPEFRETPGVECTTGPLGQGIANAVGMAVAGKMAAARFNTAEHTLFDYRVVCLAGDGCMQEGVALEAMEFAGHQQLDNLILIYDANDVTLDAMAEKTQSLNITARFKAIGWDVQTIDGHDINAVIKAFKKARRAKSGKPQLIVSKTLIGKGIPEVAGTAKGHGEGGAKFSEGARAGLGLPADQHFFVSDDVRDYFAAHKKRLVRAANKWQRTYKAWRAANPEKAAELDTSAKAPTAEQLLAAMP
;
A
#
# COMPACT_ATOMS: atom_id res chain seq x y z
N MET A 1 -22.14 1.63 12.75
CA MET A 1 -21.81 2.84 11.97
C MET A 1 -21.69 2.45 10.51
N THR A 2 -22.46 3.12 9.66
CA THR A 2 -22.36 3.07 8.20
C THR A 2 -20.93 3.46 7.79
N LEU A 3 -20.37 2.81 6.77
CA LEU A 3 -19.07 3.20 6.24
C LEU A 3 -19.20 4.62 5.65
N PRO A 4 -18.26 5.54 5.94
CA PRO A 4 -18.34 6.92 5.48
C PRO A 4 -17.90 6.99 4.00
N THR A 5 -18.64 6.34 3.11
CA THR A 5 -18.22 6.14 1.72
C THR A 5 -18.17 7.43 0.92
N ASP A 6 -19.04 8.39 1.21
CA ASP A 6 -19.13 9.63 0.43
C ASP A 6 -17.88 10.50 0.63
N ILE A 7 -17.42 10.66 1.87
CA ILE A 7 -16.18 11.39 2.16
C ILE A 7 -14.95 10.64 1.65
N LEU A 8 -14.97 9.30 1.65
CA LEU A 8 -13.90 8.49 1.06
C LEU A 8 -13.87 8.58 -0.47
N ALA A 9 -15.02 8.66 -1.13
CA ALA A 9 -15.12 8.89 -2.57
C ALA A 9 -14.61 10.30 -2.94
N LYS A 10 -14.95 11.31 -2.14
CA LYS A 10 -14.40 12.66 -2.28
C LYS A 10 -12.88 12.67 -2.10
N ALA A 11 -12.37 11.97 -1.09
CA ALA A 11 -10.93 11.81 -0.89
C ALA A 11 -10.24 11.09 -2.06
N ALA A 12 -10.88 10.07 -2.65
CA ALA A 12 -10.37 9.40 -3.84
C ALA A 12 -10.20 10.37 -5.01
N ASN A 13 -11.19 11.22 -5.30
CA ASN A 13 -11.08 12.25 -6.35
C ASN A 13 -10.01 13.30 -6.04
N GLN A 14 -9.82 13.69 -4.78
CA GLN A 14 -8.75 14.62 -4.40
C GLN A 14 -7.37 13.98 -4.50
N ALA A 15 -7.22 12.70 -4.13
CA ALA A 15 -5.97 11.96 -4.33
C ALA A 15 -5.64 11.82 -5.84
N ARG A 16 -6.66 11.64 -6.70
CA ARG A 16 -6.49 11.73 -8.16
C ARG A 16 -5.96 13.10 -8.58
N GLY A 17 -6.57 14.17 -8.06
CA GLY A 17 -6.12 15.55 -8.28
C GLY A 17 -4.66 15.76 -7.89
N LEU A 18 -4.26 15.31 -6.69
CA LEU A 18 -2.87 15.39 -6.22
C LEU A 18 -1.89 14.70 -7.19
N ALA A 19 -2.24 13.51 -7.68
CA ALA A 19 -1.42 12.79 -8.65
C ALA A 19 -1.34 13.51 -10.01
N ILE A 20 -2.47 14.03 -10.52
CA ILE A 20 -2.55 14.81 -11.76
C ILE A 20 -1.67 16.05 -11.65
N ASP A 21 -1.83 16.82 -10.57
CA ASP A 21 -1.11 18.08 -10.35
C ASP A 21 0.40 17.85 -10.21
N ALA A 22 0.82 16.81 -9.48
CA ALA A 22 2.23 16.48 -9.31
C ALA A 22 2.90 16.09 -10.63
N VAL A 23 2.29 15.17 -11.38
CA VAL A 23 2.84 14.70 -12.67
C VAL A 23 2.80 15.81 -13.72
N HIS A 24 1.74 16.63 -13.75
CA HIS A 24 1.65 17.79 -14.62
C HIS A 24 2.77 18.79 -14.32
N LYS A 25 2.98 19.12 -13.04
CA LYS A 25 3.98 20.11 -12.62
C LYS A 25 5.42 19.72 -12.98
N CYS A 26 5.80 18.44 -12.83
CA CYS A 26 7.16 17.99 -13.14
C CYS A 26 7.31 17.37 -14.54
N ALA A 27 6.23 17.35 -15.34
CA ALA A 27 6.18 16.76 -16.68
C ALA A 27 6.72 15.32 -16.75
N SER A 28 6.59 14.55 -15.67
CA SER A 28 7.15 13.21 -15.54
C SER A 28 6.37 12.38 -14.52
N GLY A 29 6.06 11.13 -14.84
CA GLY A 29 5.51 10.19 -13.87
C GLY A 29 4.42 9.28 -14.44
N HIS A 30 3.66 8.67 -13.54
CA HIS A 30 2.66 7.66 -13.91
C HIS A 30 1.31 8.01 -13.31
N LEU A 31 0.32 8.20 -14.17
CA LEU A 31 -1.05 8.53 -13.77
C LEU A 31 -1.93 7.28 -13.65
N GLY A 32 -1.62 6.22 -14.39
CA GLY A 32 -2.50 5.07 -14.56
C GLY A 32 -2.96 4.44 -13.23
N LEU A 33 -2.01 3.91 -12.45
CA LEU A 33 -2.30 3.26 -11.17
C LEU A 33 -2.83 4.25 -10.11
N PRO A 34 -2.22 5.44 -9.87
CA PRO A 34 -2.76 6.38 -8.90
C PRO A 34 -4.22 6.75 -9.14
N LEU A 35 -4.62 6.86 -10.41
CA LEU A 35 -5.98 7.17 -10.80
C LEU A 35 -6.94 5.98 -10.74
N GLY A 36 -6.52 4.83 -11.27
CA GLY A 36 -7.34 3.61 -11.30
C GLY A 36 -7.58 3.03 -9.91
N SER A 37 -6.58 3.09 -9.03
CA SER A 37 -6.63 2.50 -7.69
C SER A 37 -7.03 3.49 -6.57
N ALA A 38 -7.50 4.70 -6.89
CA ALA A 38 -7.80 5.70 -5.85
C ALA A 38 -8.85 5.22 -4.82
N GLU A 39 -9.89 4.49 -5.23
CA GLU A 39 -10.85 3.90 -4.29
C GLU A 39 -10.24 2.83 -3.40
N VAL A 40 -9.29 2.04 -3.92
CA VAL A 40 -8.50 1.08 -3.12
C VAL A 40 -7.72 1.81 -2.04
N GLY A 41 -7.06 2.90 -2.39
CA GLY A 41 -6.33 3.73 -1.42
C GLY A 41 -7.23 4.35 -0.35
N ALA A 42 -8.38 4.91 -0.75
CA ALA A 42 -9.37 5.46 0.16
C ALA A 42 -9.90 4.40 1.15
N ALA A 43 -10.18 3.18 0.66
CA ALA A 43 -10.60 2.06 1.49
C ALA A 43 -9.52 1.62 2.48
N LEU A 44 -8.27 1.54 2.03
CA LEU A 44 -7.14 1.10 2.85
C LEU A 44 -6.75 2.14 3.90
N PHE A 45 -6.30 3.31 3.47
CA PHE A 45 -5.75 4.35 4.36
C PHE A 45 -6.84 5.14 5.10
N GLY A 46 -8.00 5.32 4.47
CA GLY A 46 -9.12 6.03 5.09
C GLY A 46 -9.95 5.15 6.04
N SER A 47 -9.75 3.82 6.08
CA SER A 47 -10.62 2.92 6.84
C SER A 47 -9.95 1.66 7.38
N ALA A 48 -9.31 0.85 6.53
CA ALA A 48 -9.06 -0.56 6.80
C ALA A 48 -7.68 -0.91 7.39
N LEU A 49 -6.64 -0.12 7.10
CA LEU A 49 -5.30 -0.30 7.64
C LEU A 49 -5.23 0.19 9.09
N VAL A 50 -4.46 -0.53 9.90
CA VAL A 50 -4.09 -0.18 11.27
C VAL A 50 -2.65 0.29 11.23
N HIS A 51 -2.46 1.60 11.09
CA HIS A 51 -1.14 2.24 11.10
C HIS A 51 -1.14 3.41 12.09
N CYS A 52 -0.04 4.15 12.18
CA CYS A 52 0.01 5.35 13.01
C CYS A 52 0.98 6.35 12.36
N PRO A 53 0.48 7.42 11.74
CA PRO A 53 1.32 8.43 11.11
C PRO A 53 2.32 9.09 12.06
N ASP A 54 1.94 9.29 13.34
CA ASP A 54 2.83 9.85 14.38
C ASP A 54 3.88 8.84 14.87
N GLN A 55 3.70 7.55 14.54
CA GLN A 55 4.61 6.48 14.91
C GLN A 55 4.81 5.57 13.68
N PRO A 56 5.42 6.07 12.60
CA PRO A 56 5.50 5.39 11.31
C PRO A 56 6.29 4.08 11.39
N ARG A 57 7.03 3.86 12.49
CA ARG A 57 7.80 2.64 12.79
C ARG A 57 7.22 1.83 13.95
N TRP A 58 5.98 2.09 14.38
CA TRP A 58 5.27 1.25 15.36
C TRP A 58 5.31 -0.22 14.95
N ARG A 59 5.83 -1.10 15.81
CA ARG A 59 6.17 -2.48 15.47
C ARG A 59 4.98 -3.30 14.94
N ASN A 60 3.80 -3.13 15.53
CA ASN A 60 2.59 -3.89 15.19
C ASN A 60 1.61 -3.15 14.26
N ARG A 61 2.06 -2.10 13.56
CA ARG A 61 1.26 -1.54 12.46
C ARG A 61 1.11 -2.57 11.33
N ASP A 62 0.04 -2.50 10.56
CA ASP A 62 0.02 -3.15 9.26
C ASP A 62 1.09 -2.53 8.36
N ARG A 63 1.73 -3.38 7.55
CA ARG A 63 2.70 -2.93 6.53
C ARG A 63 1.97 -2.76 5.21
N PHE A 64 2.26 -1.68 4.50
CA PHE A 64 1.79 -1.49 3.13
C PHE A 64 2.99 -1.42 2.18
N VAL A 65 2.98 -2.24 1.13
CA VAL A 65 3.99 -2.28 0.08
C VAL A 65 3.35 -1.94 -1.25
N LEU A 66 3.88 -0.93 -1.95
CA LEU A 66 3.50 -0.64 -3.32
C LEU A 66 4.48 -1.35 -4.27
N SER A 67 4.18 -2.58 -4.68
CA SER A 67 5.05 -3.34 -5.59
C SER A 67 5.10 -2.73 -6.99
N ALA A 68 3.97 -2.18 -7.46
CA ALA A 68 3.91 -1.36 -8.66
C ALA A 68 4.44 0.06 -8.37
N GLY A 69 5.73 0.14 -8.01
CA GLY A 69 6.36 1.36 -7.48
C GLY A 69 6.29 2.58 -8.39
N HIS A 70 6.10 2.38 -9.70
CA HIS A 70 5.93 3.48 -10.65
C HIS A 70 4.72 4.37 -10.30
N GLY A 71 3.68 3.80 -9.67
CA GLY A 71 2.52 4.52 -9.15
C GLY A 71 2.77 5.25 -7.83
N SER A 72 3.98 5.73 -7.58
CA SER A 72 4.43 6.33 -6.31
C SER A 72 3.50 7.43 -5.77
N MET A 73 2.92 8.27 -6.64
CA MET A 73 1.95 9.30 -6.24
C MET A 73 0.66 8.74 -5.62
N PHE A 74 0.31 7.47 -5.87
CA PHE A 74 -0.72 6.77 -5.10
C PHE A 74 -0.34 6.79 -3.62
N LEU A 75 0.83 6.26 -3.29
CA LEU A 75 1.28 6.09 -1.92
C LEU A 75 1.51 7.44 -1.24
N TYR A 76 2.19 8.38 -1.90
CA TYR A 76 2.48 9.69 -1.32
C TYR A 76 1.21 10.49 -1.01
N SER A 77 0.20 10.45 -1.90
CA SER A 77 -1.09 11.10 -1.65
C SER A 77 -1.78 10.56 -0.40
N TRP A 78 -1.80 9.23 -0.23
CA TRP A 78 -2.44 8.62 0.93
C TRP A 78 -1.65 8.79 2.23
N LEU A 79 -0.31 8.81 2.17
CA LEU A 79 0.53 9.13 3.33
C LEU A 79 0.32 10.59 3.77
N HIS A 80 0.29 11.54 2.82
CA HIS A 80 -0.04 12.95 3.08
C HIS A 80 -1.42 13.09 3.73
N LEU A 81 -2.46 12.54 3.08
CA LEU A 81 -3.83 12.62 3.59
C LEU A 81 -3.97 11.98 4.97
N SER A 82 -3.27 10.87 5.22
CA SER A 82 -3.26 10.21 6.52
C SER A 82 -2.56 11.03 7.62
N GLY A 83 -1.79 12.05 7.27
CA GLY A 83 -1.07 12.91 8.20
C GLY A 83 0.29 12.36 8.64
N TYR A 84 0.96 11.61 7.76
CA TYR A 84 2.40 11.37 7.88
C TYR A 84 3.14 12.71 7.66
N GLU A 85 4.41 12.77 8.02
CA GLU A 85 5.28 13.93 7.78
C GLU A 85 5.65 14.05 6.30
N ILE A 86 4.64 14.24 5.46
CA ILE A 86 4.71 14.55 4.03
C ILE A 86 3.77 15.73 3.83
N SER A 87 4.33 16.91 3.61
CA SER A 87 3.59 18.14 3.41
C SER A 87 3.01 18.23 1.99
N LEU A 88 2.17 19.23 1.75
CA LEU A 88 1.72 19.53 0.39
C LEU A 88 2.88 20.01 -0.50
N ASP A 89 3.87 20.68 0.10
CA ASP A 89 5.04 21.17 -0.64
C ASP A 89 5.98 20.03 -1.04
N ASP A 90 6.03 18.95 -0.25
CA ASP A 90 6.72 17.72 -0.65
C ASP A 90 6.04 17.10 -1.88
N LEU A 91 4.70 17.00 -1.91
CA LEU A 91 3.99 16.52 -3.11
C LEU A 91 4.22 17.43 -4.32
N LYS A 92 4.29 18.74 -4.11
CA LYS A 92 4.66 19.71 -5.16
C LYS A 92 6.12 19.57 -5.62
N ALA A 93 6.98 18.94 -4.83
CA ALA A 93 8.37 18.64 -5.13
C ALA A 93 8.56 17.20 -5.66
N PHE A 94 7.49 16.53 -6.10
CA PHE A 94 7.57 15.21 -6.72
C PHE A 94 8.62 15.14 -7.83
N ARG A 95 9.48 14.12 -7.76
CA ARG A 95 10.61 13.88 -8.68
C ARG A 95 11.66 14.99 -8.76
N GLN A 96 11.65 15.93 -7.81
CA GLN A 96 12.70 16.94 -7.73
C GLN A 96 13.89 16.42 -6.94
N LEU A 97 15.09 16.88 -7.30
CA LEU A 97 16.33 16.55 -6.60
C LEU A 97 16.20 16.90 -5.12
N HIS A 98 16.62 15.98 -4.23
CA HIS A 98 16.52 16.09 -2.77
C HIS A 98 15.10 16.13 -2.18
N SER A 99 14.06 15.91 -2.98
CA SER A 99 12.71 15.74 -2.43
C SER A 99 12.55 14.40 -1.70
N ILE A 100 11.69 14.35 -0.68
CA ILE A 100 11.29 13.10 -0.02
C ILE A 100 10.19 12.34 -0.79
N THR A 101 9.90 12.76 -2.02
CA THR A 101 8.91 12.15 -2.93
C THR A 101 9.57 11.77 -4.26
N PRO A 102 10.52 10.81 -4.24
CA PRO A 102 11.21 10.35 -5.44
C PRO A 102 10.25 9.66 -6.43
N GLY A 103 10.72 9.45 -7.67
CA GLY A 103 9.90 8.91 -8.75
C GLY A 103 9.34 7.50 -8.49
N HIS A 104 10.00 6.73 -7.63
CA HIS A 104 9.56 5.45 -7.08
C HIS A 104 9.72 5.50 -5.54
N PRO A 105 8.95 4.75 -4.73
CA PRO A 105 9.06 4.78 -3.28
C PRO A 105 10.43 4.29 -2.83
N GLU A 106 11.08 5.06 -1.94
CA GLU A 106 12.40 4.73 -1.41
C GLU A 106 12.34 4.61 0.12
N PHE A 107 12.83 3.48 0.64
CA PHE A 107 12.91 3.26 2.08
C PHE A 107 13.94 4.21 2.72
N ARG A 108 13.58 4.77 3.88
CA ARG A 108 14.32 5.78 4.67
C ARG A 108 14.24 7.21 4.14
N GLU A 109 13.99 7.42 2.85
CA GLU A 109 13.79 8.77 2.33
C GLU A 109 12.39 9.30 2.66
N THR A 110 11.35 8.49 2.44
CA THR A 110 9.97 8.91 2.67
C THR A 110 9.38 8.29 3.95
N PRO A 111 8.84 9.08 4.90
CA PRO A 111 8.13 8.56 6.06
C PRO A 111 6.92 7.68 5.65
N GLY A 112 6.82 6.48 6.22
CA GLY A 112 5.74 5.54 5.90
C GLY A 112 6.00 4.60 4.71
N VAL A 113 7.09 4.80 3.96
CA VAL A 113 7.54 3.81 2.97
C VAL A 113 8.28 2.66 3.67
N GLU A 114 7.83 1.44 3.37
CA GLU A 114 8.29 0.20 4.03
C GLU A 114 9.50 -0.44 3.35
N CYS A 115 9.57 -0.37 2.02
CA CYS A 115 10.68 -0.86 1.22
C CYS A 115 10.81 -0.04 -0.07
N THR A 116 12.00 -0.04 -0.64
CA THR A 116 12.23 0.54 -1.97
C THR A 116 11.62 -0.37 -3.03
N THR A 117 10.83 0.20 -3.94
CA THR A 117 10.24 -0.52 -5.07
C THR A 117 10.44 0.27 -6.36
N GLY A 118 10.01 -0.28 -7.50
CA GLY A 118 10.27 0.26 -8.82
C GLY A 118 10.57 -0.87 -9.79
N PRO A 119 11.66 -1.63 -9.56
CA PRO A 119 11.85 -2.93 -10.20
C PRO A 119 10.65 -3.84 -9.89
N LEU A 120 9.91 -4.24 -10.92
CA LEU A 120 8.64 -4.95 -10.79
C LEU A 120 8.86 -6.31 -10.10
N GLY A 121 7.81 -6.80 -9.42
CA GLY A 121 7.82 -8.07 -8.69
C GLY A 121 8.54 -8.04 -7.34
N GLN A 122 9.58 -7.22 -7.15
CA GLN A 122 10.36 -7.16 -5.91
C GLN A 122 9.53 -6.75 -4.69
N GLY A 123 8.54 -5.87 -4.85
CA GLY A 123 7.65 -5.50 -3.75
C GLY A 123 6.80 -6.66 -3.24
N ILE A 124 6.41 -7.60 -4.10
CA ILE A 124 5.72 -8.83 -3.69
C ILE A 124 6.67 -9.68 -2.84
N ALA A 125 7.91 -9.90 -3.31
CA ALA A 125 8.91 -10.67 -2.55
C ALA A 125 9.22 -10.02 -1.18
N ASN A 126 9.37 -8.69 -1.14
CA ASN A 126 9.52 -7.93 0.11
C ASN A 126 8.34 -8.13 1.06
N ALA A 127 7.11 -8.06 0.55
CA ALA A 127 5.90 -8.28 1.35
C ALA A 127 5.85 -9.71 1.92
N VAL A 128 6.25 -10.72 1.15
CA VAL A 128 6.37 -12.11 1.62
C VAL A 128 7.38 -12.21 2.77
N GLY A 129 8.56 -11.60 2.62
CA GLY A 129 9.56 -11.56 3.70
C GLY A 129 9.05 -10.86 4.97
N MET A 130 8.33 -9.75 4.83
CA MET A 130 7.69 -9.06 5.97
C MET A 130 6.61 -9.90 6.65
N ALA A 131 5.89 -10.73 5.88
CA ALA A 131 4.86 -11.63 6.38
C ALA A 131 5.49 -12.79 7.18
N VAL A 132 6.56 -13.39 6.65
CA VAL A 132 7.40 -14.38 7.36
C VAL A 132 7.91 -13.79 8.68
N ALA A 133 8.53 -12.61 8.63
CA ALA A 133 9.04 -11.94 9.83
C ALA A 133 7.94 -11.72 10.88
N GLY A 134 6.72 -11.37 10.44
CA GLY A 134 5.57 -11.20 11.34
C GLY A 134 5.13 -12.50 12.01
N LYS A 135 5.07 -13.61 11.26
CA LYS A 135 4.71 -14.94 11.81
C LYS A 135 5.79 -15.44 12.76
N MET A 136 7.06 -15.26 12.42
CA MET A 136 8.19 -15.58 13.31
C MET A 136 8.16 -14.75 14.60
N ALA A 137 7.94 -13.43 14.50
CA ALA A 137 7.84 -12.56 15.67
C ALA A 137 6.65 -12.94 16.55
N ALA A 138 5.49 -13.23 15.97
CA ALA A 138 4.32 -13.70 16.70
C ALA A 138 4.60 -15.01 17.44
N ALA A 139 5.20 -16.00 16.78
CA ALA A 139 5.52 -17.29 17.38
C ALA A 139 6.53 -17.19 18.52
N ARG A 140 7.54 -16.31 18.40
CA ARG A 140 8.58 -16.12 19.43
C ARG A 140 8.06 -15.32 20.62
N PHE A 141 7.38 -14.20 20.36
CA PHE A 141 7.15 -13.18 21.38
C PHE A 141 5.73 -13.12 21.93
N ASN A 142 4.70 -13.61 21.21
CA ASN A 142 3.36 -13.65 21.80
C ASN A 142 3.33 -14.69 22.96
N THR A 143 2.43 -14.47 23.91
CA THR A 143 2.10 -15.41 24.99
C THR A 143 0.59 -15.64 25.03
N ALA A 144 0.13 -16.55 25.90
CA ALA A 144 -1.31 -16.78 26.08
C ALA A 144 -2.03 -15.52 26.62
N GLU A 145 -1.33 -14.69 27.39
CA GLU A 145 -1.85 -13.48 28.04
C GLU A 145 -1.66 -12.21 27.18
N HIS A 146 -0.69 -12.21 26.27
CA HIS A 146 -0.30 -11.03 25.51
C HIS A 146 -0.08 -11.33 24.03
N THR A 147 -0.90 -10.71 23.18
CA THR A 147 -0.65 -10.65 21.73
C THR A 147 0.07 -9.35 21.39
N LEU A 148 1.34 -9.46 20.98
CA LEU A 148 2.16 -8.33 20.54
C LEU A 148 2.19 -8.16 19.03
N PHE A 149 2.28 -9.27 18.29
CA PHE A 149 2.39 -9.26 16.84
C PHE A 149 1.20 -9.99 16.23
N ASP A 150 0.33 -9.24 15.56
CA ASP A 150 -0.84 -9.73 14.84
C ASP A 150 -1.19 -8.90 13.60
N TYR A 151 -0.24 -8.08 13.14
CA TYR A 151 -0.39 -7.20 11.99
C TYR A 151 -0.60 -7.96 10.67
N ARG A 152 -1.08 -7.24 9.64
CA ARG A 152 -1.14 -7.71 8.25
C ARG A 152 -0.06 -7.05 7.40
N VAL A 153 0.39 -7.76 6.39
CA VAL A 153 1.19 -7.20 5.30
C VAL A 153 0.29 -7.11 4.08
N VAL A 154 0.15 -5.89 3.56
CA VAL A 154 -0.72 -5.57 2.43
C VAL A 154 0.17 -5.12 1.28
N CYS A 155 0.03 -5.73 0.12
CA CYS A 155 0.82 -5.40 -1.06
C CYS A 155 -0.11 -5.02 -2.22
N LEU A 156 0.14 -3.90 -2.88
CA LEU A 156 -0.54 -3.52 -4.12
C LEU A 156 0.40 -3.73 -5.30
N ALA A 157 -0.05 -4.56 -6.25
CA ALA A 157 0.71 -4.93 -7.44
C ALA A 157 -0.17 -4.81 -8.69
N GLY A 158 0.44 -4.59 -9.85
CA GLY A 158 -0.24 -4.57 -11.15
C GLY A 158 0.27 -5.68 -12.07
N ASP A 159 -0.22 -5.67 -13.32
CA ASP A 159 0.04 -6.69 -14.34
C ASP A 159 1.54 -7.01 -14.50
N GLY A 160 2.38 -5.98 -14.59
CA GLY A 160 3.83 -6.15 -14.74
C GLY A 160 4.50 -6.88 -13.57
N CYS A 161 4.01 -6.72 -12.34
CA CYS A 161 4.52 -7.51 -11.20
C CYS A 161 4.13 -9.00 -11.31
N MET A 162 2.98 -9.30 -11.94
CA MET A 162 2.49 -10.68 -12.08
C MET A 162 3.21 -11.45 -13.19
N GLN A 163 3.95 -10.75 -14.06
CA GLN A 163 4.79 -11.35 -15.11
C GLN A 163 6.18 -11.74 -14.60
N GLU A 164 6.66 -11.09 -13.53
CA GLU A 164 8.02 -11.25 -13.04
C GLU A 164 8.23 -12.59 -12.31
N GLY A 165 9.27 -13.33 -12.69
CA GLY A 165 9.60 -14.64 -12.12
C GLY A 165 9.80 -14.59 -10.60
N VAL A 166 10.47 -13.55 -10.10
CA VAL A 166 10.70 -13.37 -8.65
C VAL A 166 9.39 -13.24 -7.86
N ALA A 167 8.34 -12.65 -8.45
CA ALA A 167 7.05 -12.60 -7.81
C ALA A 167 6.41 -13.99 -7.73
N LEU A 168 6.53 -14.79 -8.79
CA LEU A 168 5.98 -16.15 -8.83
C LEU A 168 6.61 -17.03 -7.75
N GLU A 169 7.94 -17.05 -7.67
CA GLU A 169 8.68 -17.78 -6.63
C GLU A 169 8.22 -17.38 -5.22
N ALA A 170 8.12 -16.07 -4.96
CA ALA A 170 7.69 -15.57 -3.67
C ALA A 170 6.23 -15.92 -3.32
N MET A 171 5.31 -15.87 -4.30
CA MET A 171 3.90 -16.19 -4.09
C MET A 171 3.67 -17.69 -3.86
N GLU A 172 4.40 -18.54 -4.57
CA GLU A 172 4.41 -19.99 -4.35
C GLU A 172 4.90 -20.32 -2.93
N PHE A 173 6.03 -19.71 -2.54
CA PHE A 173 6.56 -19.84 -1.19
C PHE A 173 5.56 -19.38 -0.12
N ALA A 174 4.89 -18.24 -0.32
CA ALA A 174 3.92 -17.72 0.63
C ALA A 174 2.71 -18.63 0.83
N GLY A 175 2.24 -19.26 -0.25
CA GLY A 175 1.17 -20.25 -0.19
C GLY A 175 1.62 -21.53 0.51
N HIS A 176 2.81 -22.04 0.17
CA HIS A 176 3.43 -23.20 0.83
C HIS A 176 3.58 -22.99 2.33
N GLN A 177 4.06 -21.81 2.75
CA GLN A 177 4.28 -21.44 4.15
C GLN A 177 3.03 -20.94 4.89
N GLN A 178 1.85 -20.98 4.24
CA GLN A 178 0.58 -20.64 4.91
C GLN A 178 0.61 -19.24 5.55
N LEU A 179 1.11 -18.24 4.82
CA LEU A 179 1.26 -16.86 5.29
C LEU A 179 -0.08 -16.11 5.34
N ASP A 180 -0.97 -16.51 6.24
CA ASP A 180 -2.31 -15.94 6.46
C ASP A 180 -2.34 -14.46 6.88
N ASN A 181 -1.19 -13.87 7.19
CA ASN A 181 -1.04 -12.45 7.47
C ASN A 181 -0.73 -11.62 6.21
N LEU A 182 -0.58 -12.24 5.03
CA LEU A 182 -0.34 -11.58 3.76
C LEU A 182 -1.64 -11.39 2.96
N ILE A 183 -1.86 -10.16 2.51
CA ILE A 183 -2.96 -9.77 1.61
C ILE A 183 -2.35 -9.08 0.39
N LEU A 184 -2.41 -9.73 -0.76
CA LEU A 184 -2.04 -9.16 -2.05
C LEU A 184 -3.28 -8.61 -2.74
N ILE A 185 -3.23 -7.35 -3.13
CA ILE A 185 -4.23 -6.69 -3.97
C ILE A 185 -3.62 -6.56 -5.35
N TYR A 186 -4.25 -7.19 -6.33
CA TYR A 186 -3.88 -7.09 -7.73
C TYR A 186 -4.76 -6.04 -8.39
N ASP A 187 -4.18 -4.89 -8.77
CA ASP A 187 -4.78 -3.93 -9.68
C ASP A 187 -4.84 -4.55 -11.08
N ALA A 188 -5.96 -5.18 -11.39
CA ALA A 188 -6.21 -5.90 -12.63
C ALA A 188 -6.93 -4.97 -13.61
N ASN A 189 -6.17 -4.08 -14.24
CA ASN A 189 -6.67 -3.06 -15.16
C ASN A 189 -6.50 -3.42 -16.65
N ASP A 190 -5.95 -4.61 -16.91
CA ASP A 190 -5.80 -5.22 -18.23
C ASP A 190 -4.86 -4.43 -19.20
N VAL A 191 -3.98 -3.57 -18.65
CA VAL A 191 -3.06 -2.71 -19.41
C VAL A 191 -1.61 -2.81 -18.89
N THR A 192 -0.65 -2.96 -19.82
CA THR A 192 0.79 -2.80 -19.55
C THR A 192 1.33 -1.53 -20.23
N LEU A 193 2.64 -1.25 -20.09
CA LEU A 193 3.24 -0.01 -20.60
C LEU A 193 3.08 0.14 -22.12
N ASP A 194 3.40 -0.89 -22.89
CA ASP A 194 3.42 -0.83 -24.36
C ASP A 194 2.07 -1.18 -25.01
N ALA A 195 1.25 -2.02 -24.35
CA ALA A 195 0.05 -2.58 -24.95
C ALA A 195 -0.99 -3.00 -23.91
N MET A 196 -2.17 -3.42 -24.38
CA MET A 196 -3.11 -4.15 -23.56
C MET A 196 -2.48 -5.47 -23.07
N ALA A 197 -2.80 -5.88 -21.84
CA ALA A 197 -2.19 -7.05 -21.21
C ALA A 197 -2.37 -8.33 -22.05
N GLU A 198 -3.52 -8.49 -22.72
CA GLU A 198 -3.82 -9.64 -23.60
C GLU A 198 -2.78 -9.91 -24.70
N LYS A 199 -1.96 -8.90 -25.08
CA LYS A 199 -0.91 -9.09 -26.08
C LYS A 199 0.27 -9.92 -25.57
N THR A 200 0.48 -9.95 -24.25
CA THR A 200 1.62 -10.65 -23.62
C THR A 200 1.21 -11.52 -22.44
N GLN A 201 -0.07 -11.54 -22.07
CA GLN A 201 -0.60 -12.25 -20.91
C GLN A 201 -1.86 -13.04 -21.28
N SER A 202 -1.81 -14.35 -21.05
CA SER A 202 -2.95 -15.27 -21.23
C SER A 202 -3.28 -16.06 -19.96
N LEU A 203 -2.60 -15.75 -18.85
CA LEU A 203 -2.68 -16.51 -17.62
C LEU A 203 -4.01 -16.29 -16.88
N ASN A 204 -4.66 -17.38 -16.46
CA ASN A 204 -5.70 -17.31 -15.46
C ASN A 204 -5.09 -17.12 -14.06
N ILE A 205 -4.95 -15.85 -13.63
CA ILE A 205 -4.34 -15.51 -12.35
C ILE A 205 -5.08 -16.13 -11.15
N THR A 206 -6.41 -16.19 -11.22
CA THR A 206 -7.24 -16.75 -10.15
C THR A 206 -7.01 -18.25 -10.00
N ALA A 207 -6.92 -18.98 -11.13
CA ALA A 207 -6.63 -20.40 -11.11
C ALA A 207 -5.21 -20.69 -10.59
N ARG A 208 -4.21 -19.93 -11.04
CA ARG A 208 -2.83 -20.05 -10.54
C ARG A 208 -2.78 -19.90 -9.03
N PHE A 209 -3.31 -18.81 -8.49
CA PHE A 209 -3.27 -18.54 -7.05
C PHE A 209 -3.99 -19.62 -6.21
N LYS A 210 -5.13 -20.12 -6.69
CA LYS A 210 -5.80 -21.26 -6.03
C LYS A 210 -4.92 -22.51 -6.03
N ALA A 211 -4.24 -22.80 -7.14
CA ALA A 211 -3.35 -23.95 -7.26
C ALA A 211 -2.15 -23.86 -6.29
N ILE A 212 -1.63 -22.66 -6.07
CA ILE A 212 -0.49 -22.42 -5.17
C ILE A 212 -0.91 -22.08 -3.73
N GLY A 213 -2.15 -22.41 -3.33
CA GLY A 213 -2.55 -22.38 -1.91
C GLY A 213 -3.07 -21.03 -1.40
N TRP A 214 -3.55 -20.14 -2.26
CA TRP A 214 -4.14 -18.85 -1.85
C TRP A 214 -5.67 -18.88 -1.87
N ASP A 215 -6.29 -18.08 -1.01
CA ASP A 215 -7.71 -17.73 -1.15
C ASP A 215 -7.85 -16.53 -2.09
N VAL A 216 -8.79 -16.60 -3.03
CA VAL A 216 -8.95 -15.57 -4.07
C VAL A 216 -10.35 -14.95 -4.01
N GLN A 217 -10.39 -13.63 -4.11
CA GLN A 217 -11.59 -12.83 -4.27
C GLN A 217 -11.45 -11.96 -5.51
N THR A 218 -12.53 -11.74 -6.24
CA THR A 218 -12.59 -10.75 -7.33
C THR A 218 -13.63 -9.71 -6.99
N ILE A 219 -13.29 -8.43 -7.14
CA ILE A 219 -14.17 -7.30 -6.83
C ILE A 219 -14.12 -6.24 -7.91
N ASP A 220 -15.15 -5.38 -7.95
CA ASP A 220 -15.04 -4.06 -8.55
C ASP A 220 -14.17 -3.18 -7.65
N GLY A 221 -13.00 -2.78 -8.15
CA GLY A 221 -12.05 -1.94 -7.43
C GLY A 221 -12.49 -0.49 -7.28
N HIS A 222 -13.52 -0.06 -8.03
CA HIS A 222 -14.11 1.27 -7.92
C HIS A 222 -15.27 1.34 -6.92
N ASP A 223 -15.70 0.21 -6.37
CA ASP A 223 -16.64 0.18 -5.25
C ASP A 223 -15.86 0.12 -3.92
N ILE A 224 -15.78 1.27 -3.23
CA ILE A 224 -15.13 1.38 -1.91
C ILE A 224 -15.72 0.39 -0.90
N ASN A 225 -17.03 0.12 -0.94
CA ASN A 225 -17.65 -0.87 -0.05
C ASN A 225 -17.18 -2.30 -0.38
N ALA A 226 -17.09 -2.64 -1.66
CA ALA A 226 -16.58 -3.93 -2.11
C ALA A 226 -15.12 -4.14 -1.65
N VAL A 227 -14.26 -3.13 -1.82
CA VAL A 227 -12.86 -3.18 -1.36
C VAL A 227 -12.79 -3.37 0.16
N ILE A 228 -13.52 -2.56 0.94
CA ILE A 228 -13.54 -2.67 2.40
C ILE A 228 -14.05 -4.03 2.86
N LYS A 229 -15.11 -4.56 2.22
CA LYS A 229 -15.69 -5.86 2.54
C LYS A 229 -14.70 -7.00 2.23
N ALA A 230 -14.08 -6.98 1.06
CA ALA A 230 -13.10 -7.99 0.66
C ALA A 230 -11.86 -7.98 1.55
N PHE A 231 -11.34 -6.80 1.89
CA PHE A 231 -10.22 -6.64 2.80
C PHE A 231 -10.56 -7.14 4.22
N LYS A 232 -11.74 -6.79 4.76
CA LYS A 232 -12.18 -7.27 6.07
C LYS A 232 -12.37 -8.79 6.08
N LYS A 233 -12.89 -9.37 4.99
CA LYS A 233 -13.00 -10.82 4.82
C LYS A 233 -11.62 -11.47 4.80
N ALA A 234 -10.68 -10.94 4.01
CA ALA A 234 -9.30 -11.42 3.94
C ALA A 234 -8.60 -11.36 5.31
N ARG A 235 -8.67 -10.22 6.01
CA ARG A 235 -8.08 -10.06 7.35
C ARG A 235 -8.60 -11.07 8.37
N ARG A 236 -9.89 -11.41 8.30
CA ARG A 236 -10.59 -12.29 9.25
C ARG A 236 -10.59 -13.76 8.83
N ALA A 237 -10.02 -14.09 7.67
CA ALA A 237 -9.95 -15.46 7.19
C ALA A 237 -9.19 -16.33 8.20
N LYS A 238 -9.67 -17.56 8.38
CA LYS A 238 -9.07 -18.57 9.27
C LYS A 238 -8.64 -19.81 8.50
N SER A 239 -8.46 -19.69 7.18
CA SER A 239 -8.06 -20.78 6.30
C SER A 239 -6.58 -21.15 6.43
N GLY A 240 -5.78 -20.32 7.11
CA GLY A 240 -4.32 -20.44 7.13
C GLY A 240 -3.66 -20.01 5.81
N LYS A 241 -4.42 -19.48 4.85
CA LYS A 241 -3.90 -19.14 3.52
C LYS A 241 -3.66 -17.64 3.34
N PRO A 242 -2.61 -17.24 2.60
CA PRO A 242 -2.51 -15.88 2.11
C PRO A 242 -3.69 -15.53 1.19
N GLN A 243 -4.00 -14.24 1.06
CA GLN A 243 -5.21 -13.75 0.42
C GLN A 243 -4.87 -12.94 -0.83
N LEU A 244 -5.47 -13.29 -1.98
CA LEU A 244 -5.46 -12.47 -3.19
C LEU A 244 -6.81 -11.77 -3.35
N ILE A 245 -6.78 -10.47 -3.55
CA ILE A 245 -7.92 -9.66 -3.98
C ILE A 245 -7.61 -9.15 -5.40
N VAL A 246 -8.25 -9.74 -6.40
CA VAL A 246 -8.27 -9.25 -7.77
C VAL A 246 -9.21 -8.07 -7.83
N SER A 247 -8.64 -6.87 -7.91
CA SER A 247 -9.35 -5.59 -7.96
C SER A 247 -9.45 -5.17 -9.42
N LYS A 248 -10.63 -5.30 -10.04
CA LYS A 248 -10.86 -4.83 -11.41
C LYS A 248 -10.98 -3.31 -11.41
N THR A 249 -10.09 -2.63 -12.11
CA THR A 249 -10.07 -1.16 -12.21
C THR A 249 -9.91 -0.69 -13.65
N LEU A 250 -10.13 0.60 -13.88
CA LEU A 250 -9.89 1.29 -15.13
C LEU A 250 -8.63 2.16 -15.00
N ILE A 251 -7.57 1.81 -15.74
CA ILE A 251 -6.35 2.62 -15.78
C ILE A 251 -6.66 4.05 -16.25
N GLY A 252 -6.06 5.06 -15.62
CA GLY A 252 -6.25 6.46 -16.02
C GLY A 252 -7.65 7.04 -15.72
N LYS A 253 -8.44 6.37 -14.88
CA LYS A 253 -9.79 6.83 -14.50
C LYS A 253 -9.80 8.29 -14.02
N GLY A 254 -10.61 9.11 -14.68
CA GLY A 254 -10.69 10.56 -14.44
C GLY A 254 -10.09 11.39 -15.56
N ILE A 255 -9.39 10.78 -16.53
CA ILE A 255 -8.91 11.42 -17.76
C ILE A 255 -9.52 10.71 -18.96
N PRO A 256 -10.69 11.14 -19.47
CA PRO A 256 -11.42 10.45 -20.53
C PRO A 256 -10.60 10.12 -21.78
N GLU A 257 -9.64 10.97 -22.14
CA GLU A 257 -8.84 10.87 -23.36
C GLU A 257 -7.82 9.72 -23.35
N VAL A 258 -7.47 9.20 -22.17
CA VAL A 258 -6.47 8.14 -22.02
C VAL A 258 -6.95 6.95 -21.18
N ALA A 259 -8.12 7.05 -20.56
CA ALA A 259 -8.68 6.01 -19.71
C ALA A 259 -8.85 4.67 -20.48
N GLY A 260 -8.43 3.57 -19.85
CA GLY A 260 -8.50 2.23 -20.45
C GLY A 260 -7.47 1.96 -21.55
N THR A 261 -6.47 2.82 -21.71
CA THR A 261 -5.42 2.67 -22.75
C THR A 261 -4.02 2.69 -22.15
N ALA A 262 -3.05 2.11 -22.87
CA ALA A 262 -1.64 2.18 -22.52
C ALA A 262 -1.12 3.64 -22.38
N LYS A 263 -1.71 4.60 -23.11
CA LYS A 263 -1.37 6.03 -22.99
C LYS A 263 -1.68 6.62 -21.61
N GLY A 264 -2.58 5.98 -20.85
CA GLY A 264 -2.90 6.34 -19.48
C GLY A 264 -1.89 5.85 -18.45
N HIS A 265 -0.92 5.00 -18.83
CA HIS A 265 0.06 4.42 -17.90
C HIS A 265 1.02 5.48 -17.33
N GLY A 266 1.77 6.14 -18.22
CA GLY A 266 2.76 7.17 -17.88
C GLY A 266 2.16 8.58 -17.76
N GLU A 267 2.88 9.59 -18.26
CA GLU A 267 2.44 10.99 -18.20
C GLU A 267 1.52 11.43 -19.35
N GLY A 268 1.13 10.54 -20.26
CA GLY A 268 0.36 10.89 -21.47
C GLY A 268 -0.96 11.63 -21.21
N GLY A 269 -1.55 11.44 -20.01
CA GLY A 269 -2.73 12.15 -19.55
C GLY A 269 -2.48 13.56 -18.97
N ALA A 270 -1.24 13.92 -18.66
CA ALA A 270 -0.90 15.13 -17.90
C ALA A 270 -1.29 16.43 -18.63
N LYS A 271 -1.32 16.42 -19.96
CA LYS A 271 -1.76 17.57 -20.78
C LYS A 271 -3.26 17.87 -20.69
N PHE A 272 -4.05 16.92 -20.18
CA PHE A 272 -5.49 17.05 -19.98
C PHE A 272 -5.85 17.41 -18.53
N SER A 273 -4.87 17.90 -17.75
CA SER A 273 -5.01 18.17 -16.30
C SER A 273 -6.25 19.01 -15.97
N GLU A 274 -6.45 20.13 -16.65
CA GLU A 274 -7.58 21.05 -16.37
C GLU A 274 -8.95 20.40 -16.62
N GLY A 275 -9.11 19.73 -17.76
CA GLY A 275 -10.35 19.00 -18.09
C GLY A 275 -10.61 17.85 -17.12
N ALA A 276 -9.56 17.09 -16.77
CA ALA A 276 -9.65 16.01 -15.80
C ALA A 276 -10.04 16.51 -14.40
N ARG A 277 -9.41 17.59 -13.93
CA ARG A 277 -9.72 18.20 -12.62
C ARG A 277 -11.17 18.69 -12.56
N ALA A 278 -11.65 19.35 -13.61
CA ALA A 278 -13.04 19.75 -13.72
C ALA A 278 -14.00 18.54 -13.70
N GLY A 279 -13.69 17.47 -14.45
CA GLY A 279 -14.48 16.23 -14.46
C GLY A 279 -14.52 15.50 -13.12
N LEU A 280 -13.51 15.70 -12.27
CA LEU A 280 -13.46 15.17 -10.90
C LEU A 280 -14.18 16.07 -9.87
N GLY A 281 -14.68 17.24 -10.30
CA GLY A 281 -15.31 18.22 -9.42
C GLY A 281 -14.33 19.00 -8.54
N LEU A 282 -13.07 19.12 -8.97
CA LEU A 282 -12.05 19.89 -8.26
C LEU A 282 -12.14 21.38 -8.63
N PRO A 283 -11.83 22.32 -7.71
CA PRO A 283 -11.83 23.75 -8.01
C PRO A 283 -10.79 24.10 -9.09
N ALA A 284 -11.20 24.90 -10.08
CA ALA A 284 -10.34 25.26 -11.20
C ALA A 284 -9.10 26.07 -10.76
N ASP A 285 -9.25 26.94 -9.77
CA ASP A 285 -8.24 27.88 -9.29
C ASP A 285 -7.27 27.31 -8.23
N GLN A 286 -7.46 26.05 -7.81
CA GLN A 286 -6.70 25.46 -6.68
C GLN A 286 -6.04 24.13 -7.05
N HIS A 287 -4.78 24.18 -7.49
CA HIS A 287 -3.97 22.96 -7.64
C HIS A 287 -3.54 22.41 -6.28
N PHE A 288 -3.30 21.10 -6.23
CA PHE A 288 -2.98 20.35 -5.02
C PHE A 288 -4.09 20.51 -3.95
N PHE A 289 -5.34 20.53 -4.40
CA PHE A 289 -6.49 20.79 -3.53
C PHE A 289 -6.88 19.59 -2.67
N VAL A 290 -7.07 19.85 -1.37
CA VAL A 290 -7.71 18.95 -0.42
C VAL A 290 -8.67 19.78 0.42
N SER A 291 -9.95 19.41 0.42
CA SER A 291 -11.00 20.16 1.12
C SER A 291 -10.97 19.94 2.63
N ASP A 292 -11.49 20.92 3.38
CA ASP A 292 -11.49 20.89 4.85
C ASP A 292 -12.19 19.66 5.44
N ASP A 293 -13.32 19.23 4.87
CA ASP A 293 -14.02 18.02 5.33
C ASP A 293 -13.22 16.73 5.13
N VAL A 294 -12.40 16.64 4.07
CA VAL A 294 -11.47 15.52 3.88
C VAL A 294 -10.34 15.59 4.89
N ARG A 295 -9.77 16.79 5.13
CA ARG A 295 -8.74 17.01 6.16
C ARG A 295 -9.25 16.62 7.55
N ASP A 296 -10.45 17.08 7.91
CA ASP A 296 -11.10 16.79 9.19
C ASP A 296 -11.38 15.30 9.37
N TYR A 297 -11.86 14.63 8.31
CA TYR A 297 -12.06 13.18 8.33
C TYR A 297 -10.77 12.43 8.64
N PHE A 298 -9.69 12.73 7.92
CA PHE A 298 -8.41 12.05 8.14
C PHE A 298 -7.76 12.44 9.48
N ALA A 299 -7.94 13.68 9.96
CA ALA A 299 -7.50 14.08 11.30
C ALA A 299 -8.24 13.28 12.40
N ALA A 300 -9.56 13.08 12.26
CA ALA A 300 -10.33 12.24 13.16
C ALA A 300 -9.93 10.76 13.07
N HIS A 301 -9.66 10.27 11.86
CA HIS A 301 -9.14 8.92 11.62
C HIS A 301 -7.78 8.72 12.30
N LYS A 302 -6.84 9.67 12.15
CA LYS A 302 -5.53 9.66 12.82
C LYS A 302 -5.66 9.55 14.34
N LYS A 303 -6.59 10.29 14.97
CA LYS A 303 -6.86 10.16 16.42
C LYS A 303 -7.31 8.74 16.82
N ARG A 304 -8.00 8.00 15.95
CA ARG A 304 -8.36 6.59 16.19
C ARG A 304 -7.14 5.67 16.09
N LEU A 305 -6.29 5.90 15.09
CA LEU A 305 -5.04 5.18 14.89
C LEU A 305 -4.06 5.35 16.06
N VAL A 306 -3.87 6.58 16.55
CA VAL A 306 -3.06 6.88 17.74
C VAL A 306 -3.58 6.13 18.97
N ARG A 307 -4.90 6.06 19.15
CA ARG A 307 -5.51 5.29 20.25
C ARG A 307 -5.19 3.79 20.14
N ALA A 308 -5.17 3.22 18.93
CA ALA A 308 -4.80 1.83 18.71
C ALA A 308 -3.32 1.57 19.03
N ALA A 309 -2.41 2.44 18.58
CA ALA A 309 -0.99 2.37 18.89
C ALA A 309 -0.73 2.50 20.42
N ASN A 310 -1.41 3.44 21.09
CA ASN A 310 -1.30 3.62 22.54
C ASN A 310 -1.86 2.41 23.32
N LYS A 311 -2.94 1.78 22.82
CA LYS A 311 -3.45 0.54 23.41
C LYS A 311 -2.40 -0.56 23.31
N TRP A 312 -1.80 -0.75 22.13
CA TRP A 312 -0.72 -1.72 21.94
C TRP A 312 0.48 -1.42 22.85
N GLN A 313 0.86 -0.15 23.01
CA GLN A 313 1.97 0.24 23.88
C GLN A 313 1.74 -0.16 25.35
N ARG A 314 0.49 -0.12 25.83
CA ARG A 314 0.14 -0.62 27.17
C ARG A 314 0.30 -2.13 27.26
N THR A 315 -0.19 -2.88 26.27
CA THR A 315 0.01 -4.34 26.19
C THR A 315 1.49 -4.70 26.14
N TYR A 316 2.27 -3.96 25.35
CA TYR A 316 3.72 -4.15 25.24
C TYR A 316 4.44 -3.91 26.57
N LYS A 317 4.10 -2.85 27.31
CA LYS A 317 4.65 -2.59 28.65
C LYS A 317 4.34 -3.72 29.64
N ALA A 318 3.09 -4.20 29.67
CA ALA A 318 2.69 -5.31 30.53
C ALA A 318 3.42 -6.61 30.15
N TRP A 319 3.48 -6.93 28.85
CA TRP A 319 4.21 -8.08 28.35
C TRP A 319 5.69 -8.04 28.73
N ARG A 320 6.36 -6.89 28.57
CA ARG A 320 7.78 -6.74 28.90
C ARG A 320 8.05 -6.99 30.38
N ALA A 321 7.19 -6.49 31.27
CA ALA A 321 7.32 -6.71 32.70
C ALA A 321 7.13 -8.20 33.07
N ALA A 322 6.21 -8.90 32.39
CA ALA A 322 5.95 -10.31 32.61
C ALA A 322 6.96 -11.27 31.92
N ASN A 323 7.69 -10.81 30.91
CA ASN A 323 8.55 -11.65 30.06
C ASN A 323 9.95 -11.03 29.86
N PRO A 324 10.76 -10.85 30.93
CA PRO A 324 12.02 -10.12 30.86
C PRO A 324 13.04 -10.74 29.90
N GLU A 325 13.14 -12.07 29.83
CA GLU A 325 14.08 -12.76 28.92
C GLU A 325 13.71 -12.55 27.45
N LYS A 326 12.44 -12.77 27.08
CA LYS A 326 11.95 -12.50 25.72
C LYS A 326 12.05 -11.02 25.35
N ALA A 327 11.86 -10.11 26.32
CA ALA A 327 12.03 -8.68 26.10
C ALA A 327 13.50 -8.33 25.82
N ALA A 328 14.44 -8.94 26.54
CA ALA A 328 15.87 -8.78 26.28
C ALA A 328 16.28 -9.32 24.90
N GLU A 329 15.74 -10.48 24.50
CA GLU A 329 15.93 -11.00 23.13
C GLU A 329 15.38 -10.01 22.09
N LEU A 330 14.15 -9.51 22.28
CA LEU A 330 13.55 -8.55 21.36
C LEU A 330 14.37 -7.25 21.26
N ASP A 331 14.99 -6.81 22.34
CA ASP A 331 15.84 -5.61 22.36
C ASP A 331 17.12 -5.77 21.55
N THR A 332 17.61 -7.00 21.33
CA THR A 332 18.76 -7.24 20.46
C THR A 332 18.51 -6.75 19.03
N SER A 333 17.24 -6.75 18.57
CA SER A 333 16.86 -6.22 17.25
C SER A 333 17.13 -4.73 17.06
N ALA A 334 17.32 -3.97 18.15
CA ALA A 334 17.66 -2.55 18.09
C ALA A 334 19.15 -2.30 17.81
N LYS A 335 19.99 -3.33 17.89
CA LYS A 335 21.42 -3.25 17.60
C LYS A 335 21.66 -3.79 16.20
N ALA A 336 21.87 -2.90 15.23
CA ALA A 336 22.32 -3.33 13.92
C ALA A 336 23.72 -3.96 14.08
N PRO A 337 23.97 -5.17 13.54
CA PRO A 337 25.31 -5.73 13.56
C PRO A 337 26.23 -4.84 12.72
N THR A 338 27.47 -4.66 13.16
CA THR A 338 28.49 -3.99 12.35
C THR A 338 28.81 -4.84 11.12
N ALA A 339 29.39 -4.23 10.08
CA ALA A 339 29.87 -4.97 8.93
C ALA A 339 30.87 -6.07 9.35
N GLU A 340 31.74 -5.79 10.33
CA GLU A 340 32.68 -6.77 10.89
C GLU A 340 31.97 -7.92 11.60
N GLN A 341 30.92 -7.65 12.37
CA GLN A 341 30.11 -8.69 13.03
C GLN A 341 29.41 -9.59 12.01
N LEU A 342 28.92 -9.02 10.91
CA LEU A 342 28.33 -9.79 9.81
C LEU A 342 29.39 -10.67 9.13
N LEU A 343 30.55 -10.10 8.79
CA LEU A 343 31.64 -10.82 8.14
C LEU A 343 32.18 -11.95 9.02
N ALA A 344 32.31 -11.75 10.33
CA ALA A 344 32.76 -12.77 11.27
C ALA A 344 31.73 -13.89 11.49
N ALA A 345 30.45 -13.65 11.19
CA ALA A 345 29.38 -14.63 11.31
C ALA A 345 29.11 -15.41 10.00
N MET A 346 29.72 -14.99 8.89
CA MET A 346 29.65 -15.74 7.64
C MET A 346 30.52 -17.00 7.75
N PRO A 347 29.98 -18.18 7.41
CA PRO A 347 30.71 -19.46 7.51
C PRO A 347 31.87 -19.58 6.52
#